data_AF-A0A849UPU7-F1
#
_entry.id   AF-A0A849UPU7-F1
#
_cell.length_a   1.000
_cell.length_b   1.000
_cell.length_c   1.000
_cell.angle_alpha   90.00
_cell.angle_beta   90.00
_cell.angle_gamma   90.00
#
_symmetry.space_group_name_H-M   'P 1'
#
loop_
_entity.id
_entity.type
_entity.pdbx_description
1 polymer ?
#
loop_
_entity_poly.entity_id
_entity_poly.type
_entity_poly.pdbx_seq_one_letter_code
_entity_poly.pdbx_strand_id
1 'polypeptide(L)'
;MALSRIWSAFIIIAIGLACIKAFVFPQNNKTIFTNMVTGKAADTIKINTQDSAEVSTAILNAIAIKKIDTTNAVCTFKNGAGKYITYKIQSADGVVATSKNAVDLSLGLIGMLALFMGFLAIAEKAGIINLLSRIIGPFFSKIFPDIPKGHPAVGHMMMNFSANLLGLDNAATPFGIKAMESLQSINPSKDTASNAQIMFLCLHASGLTLIPVSIIAMRSAAKAANPLDIFIPCMIATFVATIAAMLIVSIKQKINILQPTILLWVGGISAIIGLLMVYLKSLSESNLQFFSGALSNGLILFIFIAIVLGAIYKKVDIFDEFVTGAKGGFDTAIRIIPYLVGMLIAISLLRTSGTFDAVIGAVKSMFAAIGADTKFVDGLPTALVKPFSGGAARGMMVDTMKTYGPDSFAGRLSCILQGSSDTTFYVIAVYFGAVGIKNTRYAVGSMLLADLVGIITAIGLCYFFFG
;
A
#
# COMPACT_ATOMS: atom_id res chain seq x y z
N MET A 1 13.78 -5.82 17.69
CA MET A 1 13.63 -4.62 18.55
C MET A 1 12.93 -3.44 17.86
N ALA A 2 13.24 -3.09 16.60
CA ALA A 2 12.62 -1.93 15.94
C ALA A 2 11.09 -2.07 15.73
N LEU A 3 10.62 -3.23 15.25
CA LEU A 3 9.18 -3.47 15.07
C LEU A 3 8.41 -3.34 16.38
N SER A 4 8.95 -3.92 17.47
CA SER A 4 8.38 -3.80 18.82
C SER A 4 8.31 -2.34 19.29
N ARG A 5 9.35 -1.53 19.07
CA ARG A 5 9.34 -0.10 19.44
C ARG A 5 8.26 0.68 18.69
N ILE A 6 8.14 0.48 17.38
CA ILE A 6 7.12 1.12 16.55
C ILE A 6 5.72 0.70 17.02
N TRP A 7 5.55 -0.59 17.26
CA TRP A 7 4.29 -1.16 17.70
C TRP A 7 3.85 -0.60 19.06
N SER A 8 4.76 -0.59 20.03
CA SER A 8 4.51 0.02 21.34
C SER A 8 4.21 1.52 21.22
N ALA A 9 4.93 2.25 20.37
CA ALA A 9 4.67 3.67 20.14
C ALA A 9 3.25 3.91 19.61
N PHE A 10 2.79 3.14 18.62
CA PHE A 10 1.43 3.28 18.07
C PHE A 10 0.36 3.02 19.11
N ILE A 11 0.51 1.95 19.90
CA ILE A 11 -0.45 1.61 20.96
C ILE A 11 -0.48 2.71 22.03
N ILE A 12 0.69 3.16 22.48
CA ILE A 12 0.80 4.20 23.51
C ILE A 12 0.20 5.53 23.01
N ILE A 13 0.51 5.94 21.77
CA ILE A 13 -0.04 7.18 21.18
C ILE A 13 -1.56 7.08 21.05
N ALA A 14 -2.07 5.96 20.53
CA ALA A 14 -3.51 5.75 20.34
C ALA A 14 -4.27 5.78 21.66
N ILE A 15 -3.79 5.03 22.67
CA ILE A 15 -4.41 4.99 24.01
C ILE A 15 -4.27 6.34 24.70
N GLY A 16 -3.11 6.98 24.63
CA GLY A 16 -2.88 8.30 25.21
C GLY A 16 -3.84 9.35 24.66
N LEU A 17 -3.99 9.42 23.34
CA LEU A 17 -4.95 10.33 22.71
C LEU A 17 -6.40 9.98 23.07
N ALA A 18 -6.74 8.68 23.13
CA ALA A 18 -8.07 8.25 23.55
C ALA A 18 -8.39 8.66 24.99
N CYS A 19 -7.43 8.53 25.91
CA CYS A 19 -7.54 9.03 27.28
C CYS A 19 -7.76 10.54 27.31
N ILE A 20 -6.95 11.32 26.57
CA ILE A 20 -7.13 12.78 26.48
C ILE A 20 -8.55 13.11 25.98
N LYS A 21 -9.01 12.47 24.90
CA LYS A 21 -10.37 12.70 24.37
C LYS A 21 -11.46 12.29 25.35
N ALA A 22 -11.31 11.16 26.05
CA ALA A 22 -12.29 10.65 27.00
C ALA A 22 -12.42 11.54 28.24
N PHE A 23 -11.30 12.02 28.80
CA PHE A 23 -11.29 12.71 30.08
C PHE A 23 -11.28 14.25 29.95
N VAL A 24 -10.62 14.81 28.93
CA VAL A 24 -10.55 16.26 28.71
C VAL A 24 -11.72 16.76 27.85
N PHE A 25 -12.20 15.94 26.90
CA PHE A 25 -13.30 16.29 25.99
C PHE A 25 -14.48 15.28 26.06
N PRO A 26 -15.07 15.06 27.25
CA PRO A 26 -15.99 13.94 27.51
C PRO A 26 -17.32 14.04 26.77
N GLN A 27 -17.77 15.24 26.41
CA GLN A 27 -19.10 15.49 25.81
C GLN A 27 -19.37 14.62 24.56
N ASN A 28 -18.33 14.33 23.77
CA ASN A 28 -18.46 13.65 22.48
C ASN A 28 -17.74 12.28 22.40
N ASN A 29 -17.06 11.85 23.47
CA ASN A 29 -16.09 10.72 23.42
C ASN A 29 -16.29 9.64 24.50
N LYS A 30 -17.43 9.60 25.21
CA LYS A 30 -17.64 8.66 26.32
C LYS A 30 -17.50 7.18 25.95
N THR A 31 -17.80 6.82 24.70
CA THR A 31 -17.73 5.43 24.20
C THR A 31 -16.43 5.11 23.47
N ILE A 32 -15.42 5.99 23.49
CA ILE A 32 -14.21 5.85 22.67
C ILE A 32 -13.50 4.51 22.91
N PHE A 33 -13.36 4.06 24.16
CA PHE A 33 -12.73 2.77 24.47
C PHE A 33 -13.54 1.58 23.95
N THR A 34 -14.87 1.63 24.07
CA THR A 34 -15.76 0.61 23.48
C THR A 34 -15.59 0.57 21.96
N ASN A 35 -15.57 1.72 21.29
CA ASN A 35 -15.42 1.79 19.84
C ASN A 35 -14.05 1.26 19.38
N MET A 36 -12.99 1.53 20.14
CA MET A 36 -11.64 1.03 19.87
C MET A 36 -11.55 -0.50 19.99
N VAL A 37 -12.31 -1.12 20.89
CA VAL A 37 -12.23 -2.58 21.12
C VAL A 37 -13.24 -3.34 20.26
N THR A 38 -14.52 -2.98 20.34
CA THR A 38 -15.64 -3.76 19.77
C THR A 38 -16.39 -3.08 18.64
N GLY A 39 -16.14 -1.79 18.39
CA GLY A 39 -16.83 -1.05 17.34
C GLY A 39 -16.48 -1.57 15.94
N LYS A 40 -17.41 -1.48 15.00
CA LYS A 40 -17.22 -1.88 13.60
C LYS A 40 -17.26 -0.66 12.68
N ALA A 41 -16.56 -0.76 11.56
CA ALA A 41 -16.68 0.25 10.51
C ALA A 41 -18.14 0.38 10.08
N ALA A 42 -18.58 1.63 9.86
CA ALA A 42 -19.96 2.01 9.58
C ALA A 42 -20.96 1.95 10.75
N ASP A 43 -20.55 1.54 11.97
CA ASP A 43 -21.41 1.66 13.16
C ASP A 43 -21.73 3.14 13.45
N THR A 44 -22.98 3.42 13.83
CA THR A 44 -23.41 4.76 14.23
C THR A 44 -23.17 5.00 15.71
N ILE A 45 -22.25 5.91 16.03
CA ILE A 45 -21.93 6.31 17.40
C ILE A 45 -22.72 7.56 17.76
N LYS A 46 -23.62 7.49 18.73
CA LYS A 46 -24.33 8.67 19.24
C LYS A 46 -23.34 9.59 19.95
N ILE A 47 -23.15 10.81 19.44
CA ILE A 47 -22.21 11.79 19.99
C ILE A 47 -22.91 12.65 21.05
N ASN A 48 -24.00 13.30 20.66
CA ASN A 48 -24.69 14.27 21.51
C ASN A 48 -26.18 14.36 21.16
N THR A 49 -26.97 14.91 22.08
CA THR A 49 -28.37 15.30 21.88
C THR A 49 -28.53 16.74 22.35
N GLN A 50 -28.76 17.64 21.40
CA GLN A 50 -28.83 19.08 21.63
C GLN A 50 -30.24 19.61 21.39
N ASP A 51 -30.58 20.70 22.07
CA ASP A 51 -31.81 21.43 21.82
C ASP A 51 -31.64 22.42 20.67
N SER A 52 -32.75 22.85 20.07
CA SER A 52 -32.78 23.76 18.91
C SER A 52 -31.98 25.05 19.10
N ALA A 53 -31.86 25.55 20.34
CA ALA A 53 -31.11 26.75 20.69
C ALA A 53 -29.57 26.58 20.69
N GLU A 54 -29.07 25.34 20.77
CA GLU A 54 -27.64 25.03 20.86
C GLU A 54 -27.03 24.57 19.53
N VAL A 55 -27.87 24.36 18.51
CA VAL A 55 -27.45 23.88 17.19
C VAL A 55 -27.14 25.08 16.28
N SER A 56 -25.99 25.03 15.60
CA SER A 56 -25.59 26.11 14.69
C SER A 56 -26.63 26.34 13.57
N THR A 57 -26.82 27.59 13.17
CA THR A 57 -27.78 28.01 12.14
C THR A 57 -27.55 27.32 10.79
N ALA A 58 -26.30 26.98 10.48
CA ALA A 58 -25.94 26.23 9.27
C ALA A 58 -26.51 24.79 9.27
N ILE A 59 -26.44 24.09 10.40
CA ILE A 59 -26.97 22.73 10.56
C ILE A 59 -28.50 22.75 10.56
N LEU A 60 -29.11 23.75 11.21
CA LEU A 60 -30.56 23.94 11.19
C LEU A 60 -31.10 24.15 9.76
N ASN A 61 -30.39 24.96 8.96
CA ASN A 61 -30.74 25.18 7.55
C ASN A 61 -30.54 23.91 6.70
N ALA A 62 -29.46 23.17 6.90
CA ALA A 62 -29.20 21.92 6.18
C ALA A 62 -30.27 20.84 6.47
N ILE A 63 -30.66 20.70 7.74
CA ILE A 63 -31.72 19.77 8.17
C ILE A 63 -33.09 20.22 7.68
N ALA A 64 -33.37 21.52 7.62
CA ALA A 64 -34.63 22.04 7.08
C ALA A 64 -34.83 21.68 5.60
N ILE A 65 -33.74 21.59 4.82
CA ILE A 65 -33.77 21.30 3.39
C ILE A 65 -33.73 19.79 3.11
N LYS A 66 -32.82 19.04 3.76
CA LYS A 66 -32.56 17.61 3.46
C LYS A 66 -33.02 16.62 4.53
N LYS A 67 -33.67 17.08 5.61
CA LYS A 67 -34.05 16.31 6.83
C LYS A 67 -32.89 15.72 7.64
N ILE A 68 -31.69 15.60 7.07
CA ILE A 68 -30.46 15.12 7.70
C ILE A 68 -29.30 15.96 7.17
N ASP A 69 -28.45 16.48 8.05
CA ASP A 69 -27.14 17.03 7.66
C ASP A 69 -26.10 15.91 7.70
N THR A 70 -25.26 15.82 6.66
CA THR A 70 -24.26 14.74 6.48
C THR A 70 -22.88 15.32 6.20
N THR A 71 -22.45 16.28 7.02
CA THR A 71 -21.15 16.93 6.84
C THR A 71 -20.07 16.14 7.59
N ASN A 72 -18.97 15.78 6.93
CA ASN A 72 -17.78 15.12 7.53
C ASN A 72 -18.06 13.86 8.36
N ALA A 73 -18.92 12.95 7.85
CA ALA A 73 -19.30 11.69 8.52
C ALA A 73 -19.99 11.86 9.89
N VAL A 74 -20.52 13.06 10.14
CA VAL A 74 -21.38 13.39 11.27
C VAL A 74 -22.80 13.62 10.74
N CYS A 75 -23.74 12.82 11.22
CA CYS A 75 -25.14 12.87 10.82
C CYS A 75 -25.97 13.50 11.92
N THR A 76 -26.59 14.65 11.66
CA THR A 76 -27.52 15.28 12.61
C THR A 76 -28.94 15.25 12.06
N PHE A 77 -29.89 14.74 12.85
CA PHE A 77 -31.31 14.76 12.51
C PHE A 77 -32.18 15.14 13.71
N LYS A 78 -33.37 15.65 13.41
CA LYS A 78 -34.37 16.01 14.42
C LYS A 78 -35.21 14.79 14.79
N ASN A 79 -35.20 14.40 16.06
CA ASN A 79 -36.04 13.30 16.55
C ASN A 79 -37.49 13.78 16.79
N GLY A 80 -38.45 12.86 16.89
CA GLY A 80 -39.88 13.14 17.11
C GLY A 80 -40.21 13.93 18.39
N ALA A 81 -39.26 14.03 19.34
CA ALA A 81 -39.35 14.85 20.54
C ALA A 81 -38.79 16.28 20.37
N GLY A 82 -38.48 16.72 19.14
CA GLY A 82 -37.99 18.07 18.85
C GLY A 82 -36.49 18.31 19.05
N LYS A 83 -35.77 17.36 19.66
CA LYS A 83 -34.32 17.42 19.90
C LYS A 83 -33.49 16.98 18.69
N TYR A 84 -32.30 17.55 18.53
CA TYR A 84 -31.36 17.23 17.47
C TYR A 84 -30.35 16.20 17.97
N ILE A 85 -30.30 15.03 17.34
CA ILE A 85 -29.38 13.96 17.69
C ILE A 85 -28.28 13.91 16.64
N THR A 86 -27.03 13.93 17.12
CA THR A 86 -25.84 13.88 16.28
C THR A 86 -25.15 12.53 16.44
N TYR A 87 -24.92 11.86 15.32
CA TYR A 87 -24.22 10.58 15.21
C TYR A 87 -22.89 10.75 14.46
N LYS A 88 -21.83 10.07 14.88
CA LYS A 88 -20.61 9.88 14.10
C LYS A 88 -20.63 8.49 13.50
N ILE A 89 -20.31 8.37 12.23
CA ILE A 89 -20.06 7.05 11.64
C ILE A 89 -18.66 6.62 12.05
N GLN A 90 -18.55 5.43 12.61
CA GLN A 90 -17.27 4.83 12.96
C GLN A 90 -16.46 4.61 11.67
N SER A 91 -15.31 5.27 11.60
CA SER A 91 -14.46 5.24 10.41
C SER A 91 -13.67 3.94 10.27
N ALA A 92 -13.66 3.06 11.28
CA ALA A 92 -12.76 1.90 11.36
C ALA A 92 -13.25 0.78 12.27
N ASP A 93 -12.94 -0.46 11.91
CA ASP A 93 -13.07 -1.60 12.82
C ASP A 93 -12.15 -1.45 14.03
N GLY A 94 -12.68 -1.77 15.21
CA GLY A 94 -11.94 -1.94 16.45
C GLY A 94 -11.13 -3.25 16.48
N VAL A 95 -10.45 -3.50 17.59
CA VAL A 95 -9.49 -4.60 17.74
C VAL A 95 -10.11 -5.97 17.44
N VAL A 96 -11.32 -6.24 17.93
CA VAL A 96 -11.96 -7.57 17.77
C VAL A 96 -12.37 -7.86 16.33
N ALA A 97 -12.97 -6.89 15.63
CA ALA A 97 -13.32 -7.07 14.22
C ALA A 97 -12.06 -7.14 13.34
N THR A 98 -11.05 -6.32 13.66
CA THR A 98 -9.78 -6.30 12.94
C THR A 98 -9.02 -7.62 13.06
N SER A 99 -9.03 -8.28 14.21
CA SER A 99 -8.36 -9.57 14.40
C SER A 99 -8.97 -10.66 13.51
N LYS A 100 -10.29 -10.69 13.37
CA LYS A 100 -10.98 -11.59 12.43
C LYS A 100 -10.59 -11.28 10.98
N ASN A 101 -10.66 -10.02 10.58
CA ASN A 101 -10.31 -9.60 9.21
C ASN A 101 -8.84 -9.94 8.87
N ALA A 102 -7.92 -9.87 9.84
CA ALA A 102 -6.53 -10.24 9.65
C ALA A 102 -6.35 -11.75 9.38
N VAL A 103 -7.13 -12.60 10.05
CA VAL A 103 -7.14 -14.05 9.79
C VAL A 103 -7.75 -14.34 8.43
N ASP A 104 -8.90 -13.74 8.11
CA ASP A 104 -9.58 -13.93 6.81
C ASP A 104 -8.66 -13.53 5.64
N LEU A 105 -7.92 -12.42 5.78
CA LEU A 105 -6.89 -12.00 4.83
C LEU A 105 -5.79 -13.06 4.69
N SER A 106 -5.31 -13.59 5.82
CA SER A 106 -4.24 -14.59 5.81
C SER A 106 -4.69 -15.91 5.17
N LEU A 107 -5.95 -16.33 5.38
CA LEU A 107 -6.53 -17.48 4.70
C LEU A 107 -6.59 -17.28 3.18
N GLY A 108 -6.96 -16.08 2.72
CA GLY A 108 -6.91 -15.73 1.30
C GLY A 108 -5.48 -15.80 0.72
N LEU A 109 -4.48 -15.41 1.50
CA LEU A 109 -3.06 -15.50 1.10
C LEU A 109 -2.58 -16.94 0.94
N ILE A 110 -3.13 -17.91 1.67
CA ILE A 110 -2.74 -19.33 1.56
C ILE A 110 -2.87 -19.81 0.11
N GLY A 111 -4.05 -19.60 -0.51
CA GLY A 111 -4.30 -20.05 -1.88
C GLY A 111 -3.37 -19.40 -2.90
N MET A 112 -3.16 -18.09 -2.77
CA MET A 112 -2.27 -17.33 -3.65
C MET A 112 -0.80 -17.74 -3.49
N LEU A 113 -0.33 -17.90 -2.25
CA LEU A 113 1.03 -18.33 -1.95
C LEU A 113 1.28 -19.74 -2.44
N ALA A 114 0.34 -20.67 -2.22
CA ALA A 114 0.44 -22.03 -2.72
C ALA A 114 0.55 -22.08 -4.26
N LEU A 115 -0.31 -21.33 -4.96
CA LEU A 115 -0.30 -21.25 -6.42
C LEU A 115 1.05 -20.73 -6.95
N PHE A 116 1.46 -19.54 -6.52
CA PHE A 116 2.66 -18.90 -7.06
C PHE A 116 3.95 -19.60 -6.64
N MET A 117 4.03 -20.15 -5.41
CA MET A 117 5.19 -20.94 -4.99
C MET A 117 5.27 -22.27 -5.72
N GLY A 118 4.13 -22.90 -6.06
CA GLY A 118 4.10 -24.09 -6.91
C GLY A 118 4.68 -23.82 -8.30
N PHE A 119 4.20 -22.78 -8.99
CA PHE A 119 4.76 -22.38 -10.29
C PHE A 119 6.22 -21.92 -10.20
N LEU A 120 6.61 -21.29 -9.09
CA LEU A 120 7.98 -20.88 -8.86
C LEU A 120 8.93 -22.07 -8.73
N ALA A 121 8.51 -23.12 -8.00
CA ALA A 121 9.28 -24.36 -7.88
C ALA A 121 9.47 -25.03 -9.25
N ILE A 122 8.43 -25.08 -10.08
CA ILE A 122 8.54 -25.57 -11.47
C ILE A 122 9.54 -24.70 -12.26
N ALA A 123 9.45 -23.38 -12.16
CA ALA A 123 10.33 -22.45 -12.88
C ALA A 123 11.80 -22.57 -12.44
N GLU A 124 12.06 -22.78 -11.15
CA GLU A 124 13.38 -23.07 -10.60
C GLU A 124 13.96 -24.34 -11.22
N LYS A 125 13.18 -25.43 -11.22
CA LYS A 125 13.60 -26.74 -11.75
C LYS A 125 13.76 -26.75 -13.26
N ALA A 126 12.94 -25.98 -13.98
CA ALA A 126 13.09 -25.76 -15.41
C ALA A 126 14.30 -24.85 -15.76
N GLY A 127 14.99 -24.28 -14.77
CA GLY A 127 16.15 -23.41 -14.97
C GLY A 127 15.80 -22.01 -15.50
N ILE A 128 14.53 -21.62 -15.49
CA ILE A 128 14.05 -20.31 -15.94
C ILE A 128 14.62 -19.20 -15.05
N ILE A 129 14.66 -19.43 -13.73
CA ILE A 129 15.22 -18.48 -12.75
C ILE A 129 16.70 -18.19 -13.05
N ASN A 130 17.46 -19.20 -13.45
CA ASN A 130 18.87 -19.07 -13.78
C ASN A 130 19.07 -18.27 -15.08
N LEU A 131 18.19 -18.47 -16.07
CA LEU A 131 18.20 -17.68 -17.30
C LEU A 131 17.94 -16.20 -17.02
N LEU A 132 16.88 -15.90 -16.26
CA LEU A 132 16.53 -14.53 -15.88
C LEU A 132 17.67 -13.87 -15.10
N SER A 133 18.24 -14.58 -14.12
CA SER A 133 19.38 -14.11 -13.32
C SER A 133 20.59 -13.72 -14.19
N ARG A 134 20.86 -14.43 -15.29
CA ARG A 134 21.94 -14.09 -16.23
C ARG A 134 21.67 -12.82 -17.04
N ILE A 135 20.42 -12.61 -17.48
CA ILE A 135 20.03 -11.44 -18.28
C ILE A 135 20.18 -10.15 -17.46
N ILE A 136 19.69 -10.17 -16.22
CA ILE A 136 19.64 -8.98 -15.35
C ILE A 136 20.85 -8.86 -14.41
N GLY A 137 21.69 -9.90 -14.33
CA GLY A 137 22.88 -9.96 -13.47
C GLY A 137 23.81 -8.75 -13.58
N PRO A 138 24.08 -8.18 -14.77
CA PRO A 138 24.91 -6.99 -14.90
C PRO A 138 24.38 -5.77 -14.14
N PHE A 139 23.05 -5.58 -14.12
CA PHE A 139 22.42 -4.49 -13.37
C PHE A 139 22.36 -4.81 -11.87
N PHE A 140 21.89 -6.01 -11.53
CA PHE A 140 21.71 -6.41 -10.12
C PHE A 140 23.02 -6.52 -9.35
N SER A 141 24.11 -7.01 -9.98
CA SER A 141 25.42 -7.08 -9.33
C SER A 141 25.98 -5.71 -8.90
N LYS A 142 25.45 -4.62 -9.47
CA LYS A 142 25.84 -3.25 -9.15
C LYS A 142 25.01 -2.63 -8.03
N ILE A 143 23.71 -2.94 -7.98
CA ILE A 143 22.79 -2.46 -6.94
C ILE A 143 22.83 -3.36 -5.70
N PHE A 144 23.15 -4.64 -5.87
CA PHE A 144 23.25 -5.65 -4.84
C PHE A 144 24.65 -6.29 -4.83
N PRO A 145 25.69 -5.54 -4.43
CA PRO A 145 27.08 -6.00 -4.51
C PRO A 145 27.38 -7.22 -3.62
N ASP A 146 26.60 -7.39 -2.54
CA ASP A 146 26.78 -8.47 -1.57
C ASP A 146 26.21 -9.82 -2.04
N ILE A 147 25.53 -9.88 -3.20
CA ILE A 147 24.93 -11.13 -3.70
C ILE A 147 25.94 -11.86 -4.61
N PRO A 148 26.26 -13.14 -4.32
CA PRO A 148 27.15 -13.93 -5.18
C PRO A 148 26.63 -14.08 -6.61
N LYS A 149 27.54 -14.10 -7.59
CA LYS A 149 27.18 -14.30 -9.00
C LYS A 149 26.44 -15.62 -9.19
N GLY A 150 25.32 -15.57 -9.91
CA GLY A 150 24.51 -16.76 -10.20
C GLY A 150 23.63 -17.23 -9.04
N HIS A 151 23.61 -16.53 -7.91
CA HIS A 151 22.72 -16.87 -6.81
C HIS A 151 21.23 -16.67 -7.22
N PRO A 152 20.32 -17.60 -6.87
CA PRO A 152 18.92 -17.56 -7.30
C PRO A 152 18.13 -16.34 -6.77
N ALA A 153 18.60 -15.71 -5.69
CA ALA A 153 17.97 -14.50 -5.13
C ALA A 153 17.74 -13.40 -6.18
N VAL A 154 18.65 -13.26 -7.14
CA VAL A 154 18.51 -12.27 -8.23
C VAL A 154 17.26 -12.56 -9.08
N GLY A 155 17.03 -13.83 -9.46
CA GLY A 155 15.85 -14.22 -10.23
C GLY A 155 14.55 -14.08 -9.44
N HIS A 156 14.55 -14.43 -8.14
CA HIS A 156 13.37 -14.27 -7.28
C HIS A 156 12.99 -12.80 -7.06
N MET A 157 13.98 -11.93 -6.81
CA MET A 157 13.75 -10.49 -6.74
C MET A 157 13.19 -9.94 -8.05
N MET A 158 13.69 -10.41 -9.20
CA MET A 158 13.19 -9.98 -10.50
C MET A 158 11.73 -10.35 -10.72
N MET A 159 11.32 -11.56 -10.31
CA MET A 159 9.91 -11.96 -10.37
C MET A 159 9.03 -11.09 -9.49
N ASN A 160 9.51 -10.76 -8.28
CA ASN A 160 8.80 -9.84 -7.39
C ASN A 160 8.66 -8.44 -8.00
N PHE A 161 9.74 -7.83 -8.48
CA PHE A 161 9.69 -6.50 -9.10
C PHE A 161 8.85 -6.50 -10.37
N SER A 162 8.93 -7.53 -11.19
CA SER A 162 8.07 -7.68 -12.38
C SER A 162 6.60 -7.76 -12.01
N ALA A 163 6.25 -8.55 -10.98
CA ALA A 163 4.87 -8.66 -10.51
C ALA A 163 4.34 -7.32 -9.98
N ASN A 164 5.14 -6.58 -9.22
CA ASN A 164 4.78 -5.24 -8.74
C ASN A 164 4.62 -4.25 -9.92
N LEU A 165 5.59 -4.23 -10.85
CA LEU A 165 5.57 -3.41 -12.07
C LEU A 165 4.28 -3.57 -12.89
N LEU A 166 3.80 -4.80 -12.99
CA LEU A 166 2.64 -5.15 -13.79
C LEU A 166 1.31 -5.02 -13.03
N GLY A 167 1.34 -4.58 -11.77
CA GLY A 167 0.14 -4.48 -10.92
C GLY A 167 -0.44 -5.84 -10.54
N LEU A 168 0.38 -6.89 -10.54
CA LEU A 168 0.02 -8.25 -10.17
C LEU A 168 0.15 -8.41 -8.65
N ASP A 169 -0.60 -7.61 -7.89
CA ASP A 169 -0.52 -7.51 -6.42
C ASP A 169 -0.58 -8.90 -5.74
N ASN A 170 -1.40 -9.79 -6.30
CA ASN A 170 -1.62 -11.14 -5.78
C ASN A 170 -0.40 -12.08 -5.98
N ALA A 171 0.53 -11.73 -6.87
CA ALA A 171 1.75 -12.50 -7.19
C ALA A 171 3.01 -11.95 -6.51
N ALA A 172 3.06 -10.62 -6.32
CA ALA A 172 4.25 -9.93 -5.83
C ALA A 172 4.66 -10.43 -4.43
N THR A 173 3.72 -10.55 -3.50
CA THR A 173 4.00 -10.99 -2.12
C THR A 173 4.64 -12.39 -2.06
N PRO A 174 4.09 -13.44 -2.71
CA PRO A 174 4.76 -14.74 -2.81
C PRO A 174 6.21 -14.65 -3.30
N PHE A 175 6.43 -14.01 -4.44
CA PHE A 175 7.78 -13.89 -4.99
C PHE A 175 8.72 -13.10 -4.08
N GLY A 176 8.19 -12.10 -3.37
CA GLY A 176 8.97 -11.29 -2.46
C GLY A 176 9.40 -12.02 -1.19
N ILE A 177 8.53 -12.85 -0.64
CA ILE A 177 8.86 -13.75 0.46
C ILE A 177 9.96 -14.72 0.03
N LYS A 178 9.83 -15.37 -1.13
CA LYS A 178 10.87 -16.30 -1.63
C LYS A 178 12.20 -15.58 -1.87
N ALA A 179 12.14 -14.36 -2.42
CA ALA A 179 13.32 -13.52 -2.58
C ALA A 179 13.98 -13.23 -1.23
N MET A 180 13.20 -12.89 -0.21
CA MET A 180 13.67 -12.65 1.14
C MET A 180 14.32 -13.90 1.75
N GLU A 181 13.71 -15.08 1.59
CA GLU A 181 14.28 -16.37 2.03
C GLU A 181 15.60 -16.68 1.33
N SER A 182 15.70 -16.36 0.04
CA SER A 182 16.93 -16.53 -0.74
C SER A 182 18.01 -15.54 -0.32
N LEU A 183 17.66 -14.31 0.03
CA LEU A 183 18.61 -13.35 0.61
C LEU A 183 19.03 -13.75 2.03
N GLN A 184 18.15 -14.43 2.76
CA GLN A 184 18.43 -14.89 4.12
C GLN A 184 19.40 -16.08 4.14
N SER A 185 19.40 -16.95 3.13
CA SER A 185 20.34 -18.09 3.07
C SER A 185 21.80 -17.61 3.11
N ILE A 186 22.10 -16.50 2.43
CA ILE A 186 23.42 -15.86 2.35
C ILE A 186 23.64 -14.77 3.41
N ASN A 187 22.66 -14.50 4.28
CA ASN A 187 22.80 -13.47 5.32
C ASN A 187 23.78 -13.92 6.42
N PRO A 188 24.87 -13.17 6.68
CA PRO A 188 25.82 -13.48 7.75
C PRO A 188 25.21 -13.45 9.16
N SER A 189 24.17 -12.63 9.37
CA SER A 189 23.51 -12.47 10.67
C SER A 189 22.02 -12.77 10.56
N LYS A 190 21.61 -13.96 11.04
CA LYS A 190 20.25 -14.47 10.82
C LYS A 190 19.14 -13.64 11.48
N ASP A 191 19.45 -12.82 12.47
CA ASP A 191 18.46 -11.97 13.16
C ASP A 191 18.50 -10.49 12.73
N THR A 192 19.46 -10.11 11.88
CA THR A 192 19.72 -8.71 11.49
C THR A 192 19.66 -8.54 9.97
N ALA A 193 18.93 -7.53 9.51
CA ALA A 193 18.71 -7.29 8.08
C ALA A 193 20.03 -7.04 7.32
N SER A 194 20.29 -7.81 6.26
CA SER A 194 21.44 -7.59 5.38
C SER A 194 21.23 -6.36 4.47
N ASN A 195 22.29 -5.82 3.89
CA ASN A 195 22.19 -4.68 2.96
C ASN A 195 21.30 -5.01 1.75
N ALA A 196 21.44 -6.23 1.22
CA ALA A 196 20.63 -6.71 0.10
C ALA A 196 19.14 -6.81 0.47
N GLN A 197 18.81 -7.29 1.68
CA GLN A 197 17.42 -7.32 2.16
C GLN A 197 16.83 -5.91 2.29
N ILE A 198 17.61 -4.96 2.81
CA ILE A 198 17.16 -3.56 2.96
C ILE A 198 16.92 -2.90 1.59
N MET A 199 17.87 -3.05 0.66
CA MET A 199 17.74 -2.52 -0.70
C MET A 199 16.51 -3.12 -1.40
N PHE A 200 16.34 -4.44 -1.31
CA PHE A 200 15.20 -5.13 -1.89
C PHE A 200 13.87 -4.59 -1.35
N LEU A 201 13.73 -4.45 -0.03
CA LEU A 201 12.53 -3.91 0.60
C LEU A 201 12.25 -2.46 0.22
N CYS A 202 13.27 -1.61 0.16
CA CYS A 202 13.07 -0.20 -0.19
C CYS A 202 12.62 -0.04 -1.65
N LEU A 203 13.23 -0.80 -2.56
CA LEU A 203 12.80 -0.81 -3.96
C LEU A 203 11.39 -1.39 -4.11
N HIS A 204 11.06 -2.43 -3.36
CA HIS A 204 9.70 -3.00 -3.38
C HIS A 204 8.66 -2.00 -2.85
N ALA A 205 8.93 -1.37 -1.71
CA ALA A 205 8.02 -0.41 -1.09
C ALA A 205 7.75 0.84 -1.93
N SER A 206 8.65 1.17 -2.86
CA SER A 206 8.41 2.25 -3.81
C SER A 206 7.28 1.98 -4.80
N GLY A 207 6.76 0.74 -4.86
CA GLY A 207 5.50 0.40 -5.52
C GLY A 207 5.48 0.73 -7.01
N LEU A 208 6.62 0.58 -7.70
CA LEU A 208 6.73 0.83 -9.14
C LEU A 208 5.62 0.06 -9.86
N THR A 209 4.54 0.73 -10.23
CA THR A 209 3.38 0.17 -10.93
C THR A 209 3.23 0.91 -12.24
N LEU A 210 3.23 0.19 -13.35
CA LEU A 210 3.20 0.77 -14.69
C LEU A 210 1.81 1.26 -15.07
N ILE A 211 0.77 0.47 -14.74
CA ILE A 211 -0.62 0.79 -15.02
C ILE A 211 -1.47 0.57 -13.77
N PRO A 212 -2.05 1.63 -13.18
CA PRO A 212 -2.88 1.53 -11.98
C PRO A 212 -4.30 1.06 -12.33
N VAL A 213 -4.42 -0.16 -12.88
CA VAL A 213 -5.67 -0.73 -13.43
C VAL A 213 -6.81 -0.69 -12.42
N SER A 214 -6.53 -1.08 -11.17
CA SER A 214 -7.53 -1.12 -10.11
C SER A 214 -8.08 0.27 -9.77
N ILE A 215 -7.22 1.29 -9.77
CA ILE A 215 -7.59 2.70 -9.50
C ILE A 215 -8.46 3.22 -10.63
N ILE A 216 -8.07 2.97 -11.89
CA ILE A 216 -8.85 3.33 -13.09
C ILE A 216 -10.23 2.66 -13.05
N ALA A 217 -10.31 1.37 -12.72
CA ALA A 217 -11.57 0.65 -12.61
C ALA A 217 -12.49 1.23 -11.52
N MET A 218 -11.95 1.60 -10.36
CA MET A 218 -12.73 2.24 -9.29
C MET A 218 -13.18 3.65 -9.67
N ARG A 219 -12.38 4.43 -10.39
CA ARG A 219 -12.78 5.74 -10.93
C ARG A 219 -13.91 5.60 -11.94
N SER A 220 -13.81 4.62 -12.84
CA SER A 220 -14.88 4.29 -13.80
C SER A 220 -16.17 3.87 -13.09
N ALA A 221 -16.09 2.99 -12.09
CA ALA A 221 -17.23 2.60 -11.27
C ALA A 221 -17.85 3.78 -10.50
N ALA A 222 -17.03 4.75 -10.10
CA ALA A 222 -17.46 6.00 -9.49
C ALA A 222 -17.99 7.04 -10.50
N LYS A 223 -18.04 6.71 -11.79
CA LYS A 223 -18.48 7.59 -12.90
C LYS A 223 -17.62 8.84 -13.09
N ALA A 224 -16.30 8.71 -12.94
CA ALA A 224 -15.37 9.78 -13.30
C ALA A 224 -15.51 10.15 -14.79
N ALA A 225 -15.47 11.44 -15.11
CA ALA A 225 -15.58 11.93 -16.48
C ALA A 225 -14.44 11.41 -17.37
N ASN A 226 -13.23 11.32 -16.82
CA ASN A 226 -12.09 10.67 -17.44
C ASN A 226 -11.36 9.82 -16.39
N PRO A 227 -11.60 8.50 -16.32
CA PRO A 227 -10.93 7.61 -15.35
C PRO A 227 -9.41 7.54 -15.49
N LEU A 228 -8.86 7.96 -16.63
CA LEU A 228 -7.46 7.79 -17.04
C LEU A 228 -6.60 9.03 -16.79
N ASP A 229 -7.20 10.16 -16.42
CA ASP A 229 -6.49 11.42 -16.18
C ASP A 229 -5.39 11.31 -15.11
N ILE A 230 -5.56 10.41 -14.12
CA ILE A 230 -4.55 10.12 -13.07
C ILE A 230 -3.39 9.24 -13.54
N PHE A 231 -3.46 8.65 -14.73
CA PHE A 231 -2.48 7.67 -15.21
C PHE A 231 -1.04 8.23 -15.23
N ILE A 232 -0.85 9.36 -15.90
CA ILE A 232 0.48 9.99 -16.04
C ILE A 232 1.02 10.44 -14.67
N PRO A 233 0.26 11.18 -13.83
CA PRO A 233 0.70 11.53 -12.49
C PRO A 233 1.09 10.33 -11.62
N CYS A 234 0.30 9.24 -11.63
CA CYS A 234 0.62 8.02 -10.87
C CYS A 234 1.97 7.44 -11.28
N MET A 235 2.19 7.30 -12.59
CA MET A 235 3.39 6.67 -13.12
C MET A 235 4.65 7.52 -12.87
N ILE A 236 4.54 8.85 -12.90
CA ILE A 236 5.64 9.74 -12.50
C ILE A 236 5.89 9.62 -11.00
N ALA A 237 4.83 9.63 -10.17
CA ALA A 237 4.97 9.55 -8.72
C ALA A 237 5.66 8.24 -8.27
N THR A 238 5.26 7.10 -8.83
CA THR A 238 5.90 5.81 -8.54
C THR A 238 7.35 5.79 -8.98
N PHE A 239 7.65 6.27 -10.19
CA PHE A 239 9.01 6.33 -10.70
C PHE A 239 9.91 7.18 -9.78
N VAL A 240 9.45 8.37 -9.39
CA VAL A 240 10.19 9.24 -8.47
C VAL A 240 10.37 8.58 -7.11
N ALA A 241 9.36 7.90 -6.57
CA ALA A 241 9.48 7.13 -5.33
C ALA A 241 10.53 6.01 -5.44
N THR A 242 10.60 5.30 -6.57
CA THR A 242 11.59 4.24 -6.82
C THR A 242 13.00 4.80 -6.92
N ILE A 243 13.18 5.91 -7.65
CA ILE A 243 14.47 6.58 -7.72
C ILE A 243 14.89 7.09 -6.33
N ALA A 244 13.97 7.67 -5.57
CA ALA A 244 14.24 8.11 -4.19
C ALA A 244 14.66 6.95 -3.29
N ALA A 245 13.93 5.83 -3.31
CA ALA A 245 14.28 4.63 -2.54
C ALA A 245 15.68 4.12 -2.89
N MET A 246 15.99 4.01 -4.18
CA MET A 246 17.29 3.60 -4.67
C MET A 246 18.39 4.57 -4.21
N LEU A 247 18.17 5.88 -4.31
CA LEU A 247 19.11 6.92 -3.89
C LEU A 247 19.39 6.85 -2.38
N ILE A 248 18.34 6.86 -1.56
CA ILE A 248 18.42 6.85 -0.10
C ILE A 248 19.26 5.66 0.39
N VAL A 249 18.97 4.46 -0.13
CA VAL A 249 19.70 3.26 0.27
C VAL A 249 21.10 3.23 -0.30
N SER A 250 21.28 3.61 -1.57
CA SER A 250 22.60 3.62 -2.21
C SER A 250 23.56 4.58 -1.53
N ILE A 251 23.12 5.76 -1.11
CA ILE A 251 23.92 6.71 -0.32
C ILE A 251 24.33 6.05 1.00
N LYS A 252 23.39 5.41 1.70
CA LYS A 252 23.68 4.77 2.98
C LYS A 252 24.63 3.56 2.86
N GLN A 253 24.52 2.82 1.76
CA GLN A 253 25.34 1.63 1.46
C GLN A 253 26.61 1.97 0.66
N LYS A 254 26.83 3.24 0.30
CA LYS A 254 27.95 3.73 -0.52
C LYS A 254 28.03 3.06 -1.90
N ILE A 255 26.89 2.78 -2.51
CA ILE A 255 26.79 2.25 -3.88
C ILE A 255 26.92 3.40 -4.88
N ASN A 256 27.82 3.25 -5.85
CA ASN A 256 27.96 4.23 -6.93
C ASN A 256 26.87 4.03 -8.01
N ILE A 257 25.79 4.79 -7.90
CA ILE A 257 24.66 4.78 -8.85
C ILE A 257 24.96 5.45 -10.19
N LEU A 258 25.97 6.33 -10.24
CA LEU A 258 26.32 7.08 -11.45
C LEU A 258 27.19 6.27 -12.42
N GLN A 259 27.41 4.99 -12.12
CA GLN A 259 28.15 4.11 -13.02
C GLN A 259 27.35 3.86 -14.31
N PRO A 260 28.02 3.74 -15.47
CA PRO A 260 27.35 3.63 -16.77
C PRO A 260 26.32 2.50 -16.85
N THR A 261 26.56 1.37 -16.20
CA THR A 261 25.61 0.24 -16.19
C THR A 261 24.28 0.63 -15.56
N ILE A 262 24.28 1.28 -14.39
CA ILE A 262 23.03 1.68 -13.73
C ILE A 262 22.34 2.77 -14.56
N LEU A 263 23.09 3.76 -15.04
CA LEU A 263 22.54 4.84 -15.87
C LEU A 263 21.92 4.34 -17.18
N LEU A 264 22.56 3.38 -17.87
CA LEU A 264 22.03 2.78 -19.10
C LEU A 264 20.74 1.99 -18.84
N TRP A 265 20.68 1.24 -17.74
CA TRP A 265 19.47 0.48 -17.40
C TRP A 265 18.32 1.39 -16.96
N VAL A 266 18.60 2.35 -16.05
CA VAL A 266 17.59 3.32 -15.62
C VAL A 266 17.12 4.16 -16.82
N GLY A 267 18.05 4.70 -17.62
CA GLY A 267 17.74 5.46 -18.82
C GLY A 267 16.98 4.64 -19.87
N GLY A 268 17.34 3.38 -20.07
CA GLY A 268 16.66 2.47 -20.99
C GLY A 268 15.23 2.14 -20.54
N ILE A 269 15.04 1.82 -19.25
CA ILE A 269 13.70 1.59 -18.68
C ILE A 269 12.87 2.88 -18.77
N SER A 270 13.44 4.04 -18.41
CA SER A 270 12.77 5.34 -18.54
C SER A 270 12.36 5.64 -19.99
N ALA A 271 13.20 5.31 -20.97
CA ALA A 271 12.88 5.49 -22.38
C ALA A 271 11.74 4.54 -22.82
N ILE A 272 11.77 3.28 -22.40
CA ILE A 272 10.67 2.32 -22.68
C ILE A 272 9.36 2.80 -22.06
N ILE A 273 9.40 3.25 -20.81
CA ILE A 273 8.23 3.81 -20.12
C ILE A 273 7.72 5.04 -20.87
N GLY A 274 8.61 5.96 -21.27
CA GLY A 274 8.23 7.16 -22.04
C GLY A 274 7.61 6.83 -23.39
N LEU A 275 8.16 5.86 -24.13
CA LEU A 275 7.58 5.38 -25.38
C LEU A 275 6.22 4.72 -25.16
N LEU A 276 6.09 3.92 -24.10
CA LEU A 276 4.81 3.33 -23.71
C LEU A 276 3.79 4.43 -23.39
N MET A 277 4.15 5.48 -22.65
CA MET A 277 3.24 6.60 -22.40
C MET A 277 2.75 7.26 -23.69
N VAL A 278 3.65 7.50 -24.66
CA VAL A 278 3.29 8.08 -25.96
C VAL A 278 2.30 7.17 -26.69
N TYR A 279 2.56 5.87 -26.69
CA TYR A 279 1.64 4.88 -27.26
C TYR A 279 0.28 4.86 -26.54
N LEU A 280 0.26 4.80 -25.21
CA LEU A 280 -0.99 4.76 -24.44
C LEU A 280 -1.82 6.02 -24.61
N LYS A 281 -1.18 7.18 -24.79
CA LYS A 281 -1.86 8.45 -25.10
C LYS A 281 -2.57 8.42 -26.47
N SER A 282 -2.10 7.59 -27.40
CA SER A 282 -2.72 7.45 -28.73
C SER A 282 -3.96 6.52 -28.75
N LEU A 283 -4.19 5.76 -27.68
CA LEU A 283 -5.31 4.82 -27.59
C LEU A 283 -6.61 5.52 -27.16
N SER A 284 -7.74 5.05 -27.69
CA SER A 284 -9.07 5.40 -27.16
C SER A 284 -9.29 4.79 -25.76
N GLU A 285 -10.26 5.31 -25.00
CA GLU A 285 -10.57 4.82 -23.64
C GLU A 285 -10.89 3.31 -23.62
N SER A 286 -11.65 2.82 -24.59
CA SER A 286 -11.99 1.40 -24.74
C SER A 286 -10.75 0.54 -25.00
N ASN A 287 -9.86 1.02 -25.89
CA ASN A 287 -8.65 0.29 -26.26
C ASN A 287 -7.63 0.31 -25.13
N LEU A 288 -7.58 1.37 -24.32
CA LEU A 288 -6.72 1.43 -23.16
C LEU A 288 -7.18 0.47 -22.05
N GLN A 289 -8.49 0.37 -21.80
CA GLN A 289 -9.04 -0.62 -20.86
C GLN A 289 -8.75 -2.05 -21.33
N PHE A 290 -8.96 -2.34 -22.62
CA PHE A 290 -8.63 -3.65 -23.19
C PHE A 290 -7.12 -3.94 -23.09
N PHE A 291 -6.26 -2.99 -23.52
CA PHE A 291 -4.81 -3.12 -23.43
C PHE A 291 -4.36 -3.39 -21.99
N SER A 292 -4.89 -2.63 -21.03
CA SER A 292 -4.55 -2.77 -19.62
C SER A 292 -4.96 -4.13 -19.04
N GLY A 293 -6.18 -4.60 -19.34
CA GLY A 293 -6.67 -5.89 -18.87
C GLY A 293 -5.95 -7.07 -19.52
N ALA A 294 -5.73 -6.99 -20.84
CA ALA A 294 -4.99 -7.98 -21.61
C ALA A 294 -3.51 -8.02 -21.20
N LEU A 295 -2.88 -6.87 -20.95
CA LEU A 295 -1.48 -6.80 -20.52
C LEU A 295 -1.31 -7.42 -19.13
N SER A 296 -2.17 -7.08 -18.15
CA SER A 296 -2.05 -7.62 -16.79
C SER A 296 -2.35 -9.12 -16.74
N ASN A 297 -3.58 -9.52 -17.10
CA ASN A 297 -4.02 -10.91 -16.93
C ASN A 297 -3.43 -11.83 -17.99
N GLY A 298 -3.30 -11.36 -19.23
CA GLY A 298 -2.69 -12.12 -20.31
C GLY A 298 -1.23 -12.42 -20.05
N LEU A 299 -0.48 -11.50 -19.41
CA LEU A 299 0.91 -11.75 -19.07
C LEU A 299 1.09 -12.80 -17.97
N ILE A 300 0.20 -12.85 -16.97
CA ILE A 300 0.19 -13.97 -16.00
C ILE A 300 -0.01 -15.31 -16.71
N LEU A 301 -1.04 -15.40 -17.56
CA LEU A 301 -1.35 -16.63 -18.29
C LEU A 301 -0.19 -17.04 -19.20
N PHE A 302 0.43 -16.06 -19.87
CA PHE A 302 1.63 -16.28 -20.66
C PHE A 302 2.79 -16.81 -19.81
N ILE A 303 3.04 -16.24 -18.62
CA ILE A 303 4.08 -16.72 -17.71
C ILE A 303 3.81 -18.16 -17.28
N PHE A 304 2.57 -18.51 -16.92
CA PHE A 304 2.22 -19.89 -16.56
C PHE A 304 2.45 -20.87 -17.71
N ILE A 305 2.03 -20.52 -18.91
CA ILE A 305 2.27 -21.33 -20.11
C ILE A 305 3.77 -21.45 -20.38
N ALA A 306 4.53 -20.36 -20.29
CA ALA A 306 5.98 -20.36 -20.50
C ALA A 306 6.71 -21.24 -19.47
N ILE A 307 6.29 -21.23 -18.20
CA ILE A 307 6.83 -22.10 -17.15
C ILE A 307 6.53 -23.57 -17.48
N VAL A 308 5.28 -23.90 -17.83
CA VAL A 308 4.87 -25.26 -18.18
C VAL A 308 5.62 -25.76 -19.41
N LEU A 309 5.67 -24.97 -20.49
CA LEU A 309 6.41 -25.34 -21.70
C LEU A 309 7.91 -25.52 -21.42
N GLY A 310 8.51 -24.64 -20.61
CA GLY A 310 9.90 -24.77 -20.18
C GLY A 310 10.15 -26.04 -19.36
N ALA A 311 9.21 -26.41 -18.48
CA ALA A 311 9.26 -27.63 -17.69
C ALA A 311 9.10 -28.89 -18.54
N ILE A 312 8.19 -28.89 -19.51
CA ILE A 312 8.04 -29.97 -20.51
C ILE A 312 9.35 -30.13 -21.29
N TYR A 313 9.91 -29.04 -21.81
CA TYR A 313 11.17 -29.06 -22.55
C TYR A 313 12.34 -29.62 -21.71
N LYS A 314 12.37 -29.29 -20.41
CA LYS A 314 13.38 -29.79 -19.46
C LYS A 314 13.04 -31.13 -18.82
N LYS A 315 11.91 -31.75 -19.18
CA LYS A 315 11.43 -33.03 -18.64
C LYS A 315 11.31 -33.02 -17.11
N VAL A 316 10.81 -31.92 -16.55
CA VAL A 316 10.55 -31.76 -15.11
C VAL A 316 9.19 -32.39 -14.77
N ASP A 317 9.08 -33.05 -13.63
CA ASP A 317 7.78 -33.49 -13.08
C ASP A 317 7.00 -32.28 -12.58
N ILE A 318 6.08 -31.80 -13.40
CA ILE A 318 5.37 -30.54 -13.17
C ILE A 318 4.48 -30.62 -11.93
N PHE A 319 3.78 -31.73 -11.74
CA PHE A 319 2.81 -31.86 -10.65
C PHE A 319 3.52 -32.01 -9.31
N ASP A 320 4.56 -32.85 -9.24
CA ASP A 320 5.29 -33.05 -7.99
C ASP A 320 6.02 -31.77 -7.53
N GLU A 321 6.67 -31.05 -8.46
CA GLU A 321 7.32 -29.79 -8.15
C GLU A 321 6.31 -28.71 -7.78
N PHE A 322 5.14 -28.67 -8.44
CA PHE A 322 4.05 -27.77 -8.05
C PHE A 322 3.60 -28.04 -6.61
N VAL A 323 3.35 -29.31 -6.25
CA VAL A 323 2.89 -29.69 -4.90
C VAL A 323 3.95 -29.37 -3.85
N THR A 324 5.23 -29.65 -4.13
CA THR A 324 6.35 -29.29 -3.26
C THR A 324 6.41 -27.79 -3.01
N GLY A 325 6.31 -26.99 -4.09
CA GLY A 325 6.29 -25.53 -3.97
C GLY A 325 5.06 -25.01 -3.22
N ALA A 326 3.88 -25.58 -3.50
CA ALA A 326 2.62 -25.19 -2.87
C ALA A 326 2.62 -25.42 -1.36
N LYS A 327 3.21 -26.52 -0.88
CA LYS A 327 3.40 -26.79 0.56
C LYS A 327 4.23 -25.70 1.25
N GLY A 328 5.34 -25.27 0.64
CA GLY A 328 6.15 -24.17 1.18
C GLY A 328 5.38 -22.83 1.23
N GLY A 329 4.53 -22.58 0.24
CA GLY A 329 3.61 -21.44 0.24
C GLY A 329 2.61 -21.48 1.40
N PHE A 330 2.04 -22.65 1.67
CA PHE A 330 1.12 -22.89 2.80
C PHE A 330 1.78 -22.64 4.16
N ASP A 331 2.97 -23.21 4.40
CA ASP A 331 3.72 -23.03 5.65
C ASP A 331 4.05 -21.56 5.91
N THR A 332 4.45 -20.86 4.84
CA THR A 332 4.75 -19.43 4.94
C THR A 332 3.51 -18.62 5.29
N ALA A 333 2.38 -18.92 4.66
CA ALA A 333 1.11 -18.24 4.93
C ALA A 333 0.68 -18.36 6.40
N ILE A 334 0.89 -19.53 7.03
CA ILE A 334 0.62 -19.71 8.46
C ILE A 334 1.61 -18.91 9.32
N ARG A 335 2.90 -18.93 8.98
CA ARG A 335 3.95 -18.24 9.74
C ARG A 335 3.75 -16.72 9.78
N ILE A 336 3.12 -16.12 8.77
CA ILE A 336 2.92 -14.66 8.70
C ILE A 336 1.69 -14.17 9.51
N ILE A 337 0.73 -15.05 9.85
CA ILE A 337 -0.52 -14.68 10.55
C ILE A 337 -0.26 -13.83 11.79
N PRO A 338 0.63 -14.21 12.73
CA PRO A 338 0.81 -13.45 13.97
C PRO A 338 1.32 -12.03 13.71
N TYR A 339 2.19 -11.86 12.71
CA TYR A 339 2.74 -10.56 12.34
C TYR A 339 1.67 -9.65 11.72
N LEU A 340 0.80 -10.20 10.88
CA LEU A 340 -0.31 -9.48 10.26
C LEU A 340 -1.35 -9.04 11.30
N VAL A 341 -1.77 -9.96 12.18
CA VAL A 341 -2.72 -9.67 13.26
C VAL A 341 -2.19 -8.55 14.16
N GLY A 342 -0.94 -8.66 14.62
CA GLY A 342 -0.33 -7.64 15.48
C GLY A 342 -0.32 -6.27 14.80
N MET A 343 0.20 -6.18 13.58
CA MET A 343 0.29 -4.91 12.86
C MET A 343 -1.09 -4.28 12.62
N LEU A 344 -2.08 -5.04 12.13
CA LEU A 344 -3.41 -4.53 11.82
C LEU A 344 -4.13 -4.02 13.08
N ILE A 345 -3.93 -4.66 14.23
CA ILE A 345 -4.48 -4.19 15.52
C ILE A 345 -3.90 -2.82 15.90
N ALA A 346 -2.59 -2.60 15.78
CA ALA A 346 -1.99 -1.31 16.10
C ALA A 346 -2.52 -0.18 15.19
N ILE A 347 -2.75 -0.49 13.91
CA ILE A 347 -3.33 0.46 12.95
C ILE A 347 -4.81 0.76 13.30
N SER A 348 -5.58 -0.27 13.63
CA SER A 348 -6.96 -0.12 14.10
C SER A 348 -7.03 0.82 15.31
N LEU A 349 -6.13 0.67 16.28
CA LEU A 349 -6.06 1.56 17.44
C LEU A 349 -5.77 3.02 17.06
N LEU A 350 -4.80 3.28 16.16
CA LEU A 350 -4.51 4.64 15.69
C LEU A 350 -5.71 5.28 14.96
N ARG A 351 -6.45 4.49 14.17
CA ARG A 351 -7.60 4.96 13.40
C ARG A 351 -8.82 5.21 14.29
N THR A 352 -9.15 4.27 15.17
CA THR A 352 -10.30 4.36 16.09
C THR A 352 -10.12 5.38 17.21
N SER A 353 -8.87 5.63 17.67
CA SER A 353 -8.56 6.73 18.60
C SER A 353 -8.68 8.11 17.95
N GLY A 354 -8.77 8.18 16.61
CA GLY A 354 -8.73 9.41 15.83
C GLY A 354 -7.38 10.12 15.89
N THR A 355 -6.29 9.33 15.95
CA THR A 355 -4.92 9.85 15.83
C THR A 355 -4.67 10.41 14.44
N PHE A 356 -5.13 9.72 13.39
CA PHE A 356 -5.03 10.21 12.02
C PHE A 356 -5.82 11.51 11.82
N ASP A 357 -7.03 11.63 12.37
CA ASP A 357 -7.82 12.86 12.34
C ASP A 357 -7.05 14.04 12.98
N ALA A 358 -6.39 13.80 14.11
CA ALA A 358 -5.60 14.82 14.80
C ALA A 358 -4.38 15.27 13.98
N VAL A 359 -3.68 14.32 13.34
CA VAL A 359 -2.54 14.62 12.45
C VAL A 359 -3.00 15.43 11.24
N ILE A 360 -4.07 15.01 10.57
CA ILE A 360 -4.63 15.71 9.40
C ILE A 360 -5.07 17.13 9.79
N GLY A 361 -5.75 17.29 10.94
CA GLY A 361 -6.15 18.58 11.47
C GLY A 361 -4.96 19.50 11.79
N ALA A 362 -3.89 18.96 12.38
CA ALA A 362 -2.67 19.71 12.66
C ALA A 362 -1.98 20.18 11.37
N VAL A 363 -1.89 19.32 10.35
CA VAL A 363 -1.36 19.69 9.03
C VAL A 363 -2.22 20.79 8.40
N LYS A 364 -3.55 20.67 8.45
CA LYS A 364 -4.47 21.70 7.95
C LYS A 364 -4.22 23.06 8.59
N SER A 365 -4.17 23.10 9.91
CA SER A 365 -3.97 24.34 10.67
C SER A 365 -2.59 24.95 10.41
N MET A 366 -1.55 24.12 10.28
CA MET A 366 -0.20 24.58 9.97
C MET A 366 -0.12 25.24 8.59
N PHE A 367 -0.68 24.61 7.55
CA PHE A 367 -0.68 25.18 6.20
C PHE A 367 -1.60 26.40 6.08
N ALA A 368 -2.76 26.39 6.76
CA ALA A 368 -3.64 27.55 6.83
C ALA A 368 -2.96 28.76 7.52
N ALA A 369 -2.16 28.54 8.58
CA ALA A 369 -1.47 29.60 9.30
C ALA A 369 -0.42 30.34 8.46
N ILE A 370 0.16 29.67 7.46
CA ILE A 370 1.12 30.26 6.51
C ILE A 370 0.45 30.75 5.22
N GLY A 371 -0.88 30.74 5.14
CA GLY A 371 -1.63 31.18 3.96
C GLY A 371 -1.52 30.25 2.75
N ALA A 372 -1.08 29.00 2.94
CA ALA A 372 -0.96 28.02 1.86
C ALA A 372 -2.31 27.34 1.54
N ASP A 373 -2.46 26.87 0.30
CA ASP A 373 -3.63 26.09 -0.14
C ASP A 373 -3.72 24.77 0.66
N THR A 374 -4.90 24.47 1.21
CA THR A 374 -5.15 23.27 2.03
C THR A 374 -5.97 22.18 1.33
N LYS A 375 -6.26 22.30 0.02
CA LYS A 375 -7.06 21.32 -0.73
C LYS A 375 -6.47 19.91 -0.69
N PHE A 376 -5.15 19.80 -0.63
CA PHE A 376 -4.47 18.50 -0.56
C PHE A 376 -4.74 17.74 0.74
N VAL A 377 -5.11 18.45 1.81
CA VAL A 377 -5.35 17.86 3.14
C VAL A 377 -6.45 16.82 3.09
N ASP A 378 -7.47 17.02 2.26
CA ASP A 378 -8.61 16.12 2.16
C ASP A 378 -8.25 14.79 1.46
N GLY A 379 -7.10 14.73 0.76
CA GLY A 379 -6.54 13.49 0.20
C GLY A 379 -5.50 12.79 1.08
N LEU A 380 -5.02 13.43 2.15
CA LEU A 380 -4.03 12.85 3.08
C LEU A 380 -4.46 11.57 3.80
N PRO A 381 -5.75 11.29 4.08
CA PRO A 381 -6.12 10.03 4.71
C PRO A 381 -5.61 8.80 3.94
N THR A 382 -5.60 8.84 2.61
CA THR A 382 -5.04 7.76 1.78
C THR A 382 -3.53 7.64 1.99
N ALA A 383 -2.79 8.75 1.96
CA ALA A 383 -1.34 8.77 2.19
C ALA A 383 -0.95 8.20 3.56
N LEU A 384 -1.70 8.55 4.62
CA LEU A 384 -1.39 8.10 5.97
C LEU A 384 -1.64 6.61 6.16
N VAL A 385 -2.65 6.04 5.50
CA VAL A 385 -3.00 4.62 5.63
C VAL A 385 -2.15 3.74 4.70
N LYS A 386 -1.65 4.29 3.60
CA LYS A 386 -0.96 3.53 2.55
C LYS A 386 0.27 2.75 3.03
N PRO A 387 1.21 3.31 3.83
CA PRO A 387 2.35 2.56 4.37
C PRO A 387 1.94 1.34 5.21
N PHE A 388 0.71 1.31 5.71
CA PHE A 388 0.21 0.27 6.59
C PHE A 388 -0.58 -0.82 5.86
N SER A 389 -1.44 -0.43 4.92
CA SER A 389 -2.29 -1.36 4.17
C SER A 389 -2.81 -0.74 2.88
N GLY A 390 -2.53 -1.42 1.77
CA GLY A 390 -2.94 -0.98 0.43
C GLY A 390 -4.44 -1.11 0.22
N GLY A 391 -5.06 -2.13 0.82
CA GLY A 391 -6.52 -2.32 0.81
C GLY A 391 -7.26 -1.30 1.67
N ALA A 392 -6.74 -0.96 2.85
CA ALA A 392 -7.34 0.07 3.69
C ALA A 392 -7.19 1.47 3.06
N ALA A 393 -6.04 1.78 2.47
CA ALA A 393 -5.81 3.02 1.73
C ALA A 393 -6.73 3.13 0.50
N ARG A 394 -7.02 2.00 -0.16
CA ARG A 394 -8.00 1.92 -1.25
C ARG A 394 -9.41 2.24 -0.75
N GLY A 395 -9.78 1.77 0.43
CA GLY A 395 -11.01 2.18 1.11
C GLY A 395 -11.09 3.69 1.32
N MET A 396 -10.03 4.28 1.87
CA MET A 396 -9.94 5.75 2.06
C MET A 396 -10.03 6.52 0.73
N MET A 397 -9.42 6.00 -0.33
CA MET A 397 -9.49 6.58 -1.67
C MET A 397 -10.93 6.57 -2.18
N VAL A 398 -11.64 5.45 -2.06
CA VAL A 398 -13.05 5.33 -2.45
C VAL A 398 -13.93 6.26 -1.61
N ASP A 399 -13.70 6.36 -0.31
CA ASP A 399 -14.46 7.26 0.56
C ASP A 399 -14.20 8.73 0.23
N THR A 400 -12.97 9.09 -0.14
CA THR A 400 -12.66 10.44 -0.66
C THR A 400 -13.44 10.73 -1.93
N MET A 401 -13.47 9.79 -2.90
CA MET A 401 -14.23 9.96 -4.14
C MET A 401 -15.74 10.03 -3.89
N LYS A 402 -16.28 9.28 -2.93
CA LYS A 402 -17.70 9.38 -2.54
C LYS A 402 -18.04 10.71 -1.89
N THR A 403 -17.11 11.26 -1.09
CA THR A 403 -17.33 12.48 -0.31
C THR A 403 -17.20 13.73 -1.18
N TYR A 404 -16.14 13.81 -1.98
CA TYR A 404 -15.81 15.03 -2.74
C TYR A 404 -16.11 14.91 -4.24
N GLY A 405 -16.37 13.69 -4.73
CA GLY A 405 -16.51 13.38 -6.16
C GLY A 405 -15.19 12.85 -6.76
N PRO A 406 -15.26 11.93 -7.75
CA PRO A 406 -14.07 11.32 -8.35
C PRO A 406 -13.19 12.31 -9.13
N ASP A 407 -13.79 13.36 -9.70
CA ASP A 407 -13.10 14.41 -10.45
C ASP A 407 -12.74 15.64 -9.60
N SER A 408 -12.94 15.58 -8.29
CA SER A 408 -12.45 16.61 -7.38
C SER A 408 -10.92 16.54 -7.22
N PHE A 409 -10.32 17.64 -6.77
CA PHE A 409 -8.89 17.67 -6.45
C PHE A 409 -8.52 16.58 -5.43
N ALA A 410 -9.30 16.46 -4.34
CA ALA A 410 -9.10 15.43 -3.32
C ALA A 410 -9.28 14.01 -3.88
N GLY A 411 -10.30 13.80 -4.72
CA GLY A 411 -10.56 12.51 -5.37
C GLY A 411 -9.41 12.05 -6.27
N ARG A 412 -8.87 12.96 -7.11
CA ARG A 412 -7.70 12.68 -7.95
C ARG A 412 -6.43 12.49 -7.12
N LEU A 413 -6.19 13.35 -6.13
CA LEU A 413 -5.03 13.24 -5.25
C LEU A 413 -5.01 11.89 -4.52
N SER A 414 -6.13 11.47 -3.93
CA SER A 414 -6.23 10.16 -3.28
C SER A 414 -5.97 9.00 -4.26
N CYS A 415 -6.37 9.13 -5.52
CA CYS A 415 -6.03 8.14 -6.55
C CYS A 415 -4.52 8.10 -6.84
N ILE A 416 -3.87 9.26 -6.95
CA ILE A 416 -2.42 9.35 -7.19
C ILE A 416 -1.64 8.78 -6.00
N LEU A 417 -2.03 9.14 -4.77
CA LEU A 417 -1.43 8.63 -3.54
C LEU A 417 -1.61 7.12 -3.37
N GLN A 418 -2.77 6.57 -3.77
CA GLN A 418 -2.99 5.13 -3.76
C GLN A 418 -2.05 4.42 -4.74
N GLY A 419 -1.73 5.06 -5.86
CA GLY A 419 -0.87 4.53 -6.91
C GLY A 419 0.62 4.75 -6.67
N SER A 420 1.05 5.69 -5.82
CA SER A 420 2.42 6.20 -5.79
C SER A 420 3.46 5.36 -5.03
N SER A 421 3.03 4.44 -4.16
CA SER A 421 3.92 3.58 -3.38
C SER A 421 3.25 2.26 -3.00
N ASP A 422 3.94 1.39 -2.27
CA ASP A 422 3.42 0.16 -1.67
C ASP A 422 3.40 0.28 -0.13
N THR A 423 3.20 -0.84 0.56
CA THR A 423 2.86 -0.93 1.98
C THR A 423 4.10 -1.18 2.85
N THR A 424 4.78 -0.12 3.28
CA THR A 424 6.02 -0.21 4.07
C THR A 424 5.94 -1.15 5.28
N PHE A 425 5.03 -0.93 6.23
CA PHE A 425 4.96 -1.72 7.46
C PHE A 425 4.48 -3.14 7.21
N TYR A 426 3.56 -3.34 6.26
CA TYR A 426 3.06 -4.66 5.88
C TYR A 426 4.18 -5.51 5.30
N VAL A 427 4.91 -4.98 4.32
CA VAL A 427 6.01 -5.70 3.67
C VAL A 427 7.10 -6.01 4.70
N ILE A 428 7.45 -5.08 5.59
CA ILE A 428 8.39 -5.36 6.69
C ILE A 428 7.88 -6.50 7.58
N ALA A 429 6.63 -6.43 8.05
CA ALA A 429 6.07 -7.44 8.95
C ALA A 429 6.02 -8.82 8.29
N VAL A 430 5.56 -8.91 7.04
CA VAL A 430 5.42 -10.17 6.30
C VAL A 430 6.79 -10.71 5.88
N TYR A 431 7.65 -9.89 5.30
CA TYR A 431 8.89 -10.36 4.68
C TYR A 431 9.93 -10.65 5.76
N PHE A 432 10.16 -9.74 6.71
CA PHE A 432 11.06 -10.04 7.83
C PHE A 432 10.49 -11.08 8.78
N GLY A 433 9.17 -11.11 8.98
CA GLY A 433 8.51 -12.15 9.76
C GLY A 433 8.70 -13.54 9.15
N ALA A 434 8.66 -13.64 7.81
CA ALA A 434 8.97 -14.88 7.10
C ALA A 434 10.42 -15.32 7.36
N VAL A 435 11.41 -14.43 7.33
CA VAL A 435 12.81 -14.86 7.53
C VAL A 435 13.34 -14.76 8.96
N GLY A 436 12.48 -14.45 9.93
CA GLY A 436 12.83 -14.36 11.35
C GLY A 436 13.74 -13.18 11.72
N ILE A 437 13.77 -12.11 10.92
CA ILE A 437 14.59 -10.92 11.18
C ILE A 437 13.99 -10.10 12.32
N LYS A 438 14.81 -9.79 13.33
CA LYS A 438 14.42 -9.03 14.53
C LYS A 438 14.94 -7.60 14.52
N ASN A 439 16.09 -7.37 13.89
CA ASN A 439 16.72 -6.05 13.77
C ASN A 439 16.64 -5.55 12.33
N THR A 440 15.78 -4.56 12.10
CA THR A 440 15.53 -3.97 10.78
C THR A 440 16.59 -2.95 10.35
N ARG A 441 17.57 -2.63 11.21
CA ARG A 441 18.57 -1.58 11.02
C ARG A 441 17.90 -0.26 10.60
N TYR A 442 18.19 0.23 9.40
CA TYR A 442 17.67 1.49 8.86
C TYR A 442 16.54 1.29 7.82
N ALA A 443 16.05 0.06 7.63
CA ALA A 443 15.03 -0.25 6.61
C ALA A 443 13.76 0.60 6.76
N VAL A 444 13.16 0.62 7.96
CA VAL A 444 11.92 1.36 8.22
C VAL A 444 12.08 2.84 7.87
N GLY A 445 13.16 3.47 8.35
CA GLY A 445 13.40 4.89 8.12
C GLY A 445 13.62 5.22 6.65
N SER A 446 14.36 4.37 5.92
CA SER A 446 14.57 4.55 4.48
C SER A 446 13.29 4.38 3.67
N MET A 447 12.46 3.40 4.01
CA MET A 447 11.17 3.17 3.34
C MET A 447 10.19 4.33 3.60
N LEU A 448 10.07 4.78 4.85
CA LEU A 448 9.21 5.94 5.18
C LEU A 448 9.68 7.24 4.52
N LEU A 449 11.00 7.43 4.36
CA LEU A 449 11.52 8.59 3.65
C LEU A 449 11.20 8.51 2.14
N ALA A 450 11.29 7.32 1.54
CA ALA A 450 10.87 7.12 0.16
C ALA A 450 9.36 7.34 -0.02
N ASP A 451 8.53 6.82 0.90
CA ASP A 451 7.09 7.08 0.94
C ASP A 451 6.80 8.59 1.02
N LEU A 452 7.53 9.33 1.88
CA LEU A 452 7.37 10.78 2.01
C LEU A 452 7.69 11.50 0.69
N VAL A 453 8.76 11.11 -0.01
CA VAL A 453 9.07 11.67 -1.33
C VAL A 453 7.95 11.36 -2.33
N GLY A 454 7.41 10.14 -2.32
CA GLY A 454 6.25 9.75 -3.14
C GLY A 454 5.02 10.61 -2.84
N ILE A 455 4.69 10.84 -1.57
CA ILE A 455 3.57 11.68 -1.13
C ILE A 455 3.74 13.13 -1.60
N ILE A 456 4.92 13.72 -1.37
CA ILE A 456 5.21 15.11 -1.79
C ILE A 456 5.10 15.23 -3.31
N THR A 457 5.63 14.24 -4.04
CA THR A 457 5.57 14.20 -5.51
C THR A 457 4.12 14.09 -5.99
N ALA A 458 3.32 13.20 -5.38
CA ALA A 458 1.91 13.04 -5.72
C ALA A 458 1.11 14.34 -5.49
N ILE A 459 1.34 15.04 -4.38
CA ILE A 459 0.72 16.33 -4.10
C ILE A 459 1.13 17.37 -5.16
N GLY A 460 2.43 17.49 -5.43
CA GLY A 460 2.95 18.43 -6.43
C GLY A 460 2.40 18.17 -7.84
N LEU A 461 2.36 16.90 -8.26
CA LEU A 461 1.78 16.51 -9.55
C LEU A 461 0.28 16.75 -9.59
N CYS A 462 -0.45 16.52 -8.50
CA CYS A 462 -1.88 16.81 -8.47
C CYS A 462 -2.16 18.31 -8.65
N TYR A 463 -1.39 19.18 -8.00
CA TYR A 463 -1.47 20.63 -8.24
C TYR A 463 -1.06 21.01 -9.67
N PHE A 464 -0.01 20.40 -10.21
CA PHE A 464 0.45 20.70 -11.56
C PHE A 464 -0.58 20.31 -12.65
N PHE A 465 -1.26 19.17 -12.49
CA PHE A 465 -2.22 18.68 -13.49
C PHE A 465 -3.66 19.14 -13.25
N PHE A 466 -4.06 19.44 -12.02
CA PHE A 466 -5.46 19.63 -11.63
C PHE A 466 -5.71 20.79 -10.62
N GLY A 467 -4.68 21.55 -10.27
CA GLY A 467 -4.69 22.57 -9.20
C GLY A 467 -5.34 23.89 -9.56
#